data_AF-A0A2D7KQZ0-F1
#
_entry.id   AF-A0A2D7KQZ0-F1
#
_cell.length_a   1.000
_cell.length_b   1.000
_cell.length_c   1.000
_cell.angle_alpha   90.00
_cell.angle_beta   90.00
_cell.angle_gamma   90.00
#
_symmetry.space_group_name_H-M   'P 1'
#
loop_
_entity.id
_entity.type
_entity.pdbx_description
1 polymer ?
#
loop_
_entity_poly.entity_id
_entity_poly.type
_entity_poly.pdbx_seq_one_letter_code
_entity_poly.pdbx_strand_id
1 'polypeptide(L)' 'MLKLCKSVLEKVSFDPQLFRKELMKATKWLNKKELSKLKVWALGYFSHYKQTIQEVFDSLS' A
#
# COMPACT_ATOMS: atom_id res chain seq x y z
N MET A 1 -4.70 6.70 10.64
CA MET A 1 -3.90 7.16 9.48
C MET A 1 -4.29 6.45 8.18
N LEU A 2 -4.86 5.25 8.27
CA LEU A 2 -5.22 4.39 7.13
C LEU A 2 -6.04 5.08 6.02
N LYS A 3 -7.06 5.89 6.37
CA LYS A 3 -7.92 6.57 5.38
C LYS A 3 -7.12 7.51 4.46
N LEU A 4 -6.15 8.23 5.02
CA LEU A 4 -5.28 9.13 4.25
C LEU A 4 -4.40 8.33 3.28
N CYS A 5 -3.76 7.27 3.77
CA CYS A 5 -2.92 6.39 2.95
C CYS A 5 -3.70 5.80 1.76
N LYS A 6 -4.95 5.34 1.98
CA LYS A 6 -5.79 4.84 0.90
C LYS A 6 -6.06 5.91 -0.17
N SER A 7 -6.45 7.11 0.24
CA SER A 7 -6.72 8.21 -0.70
C SER A 7 -5.47 8.64 -1.48
N VAL A 8 -4.29 8.64 -0.84
CA VAL A 8 -3.04 8.93 -1.53
C VAL A 8 -2.73 7.83 -2.56
N LEU A 9 -2.82 6.57 -2.17
CA LEU A 9 -2.55 5.42 -3.06
C LEU A 9 -3.48 5.39 -4.28
N GLU A 10 -4.76 5.71 -4.10
CA GLU A 10 -5.71 5.86 -5.22
C GLU A 10 -5.23 6.93 -6.19
N LYS A 11 -4.85 8.11 -5.68
CA LYS A 11 -4.40 9.24 -6.51
C LYS A 11 -3.10 8.99 -7.25
N VAL A 12 -2.17 8.21 -6.68
CA VAL A 12 -0.86 7.95 -7.30
C VAL A 12 -0.81 6.66 -8.10
N SER A 13 -1.90 5.88 -8.14
CA SER A 13 -1.94 4.56 -8.77
C SER A 13 -1.69 4.56 -10.28
N PHE A 14 -1.75 5.72 -10.95
CA PHE A 14 -1.43 5.86 -12.37
C PHE A 14 0.07 5.71 -12.68
N ASP A 15 0.95 5.89 -11.68
CA ASP A 15 2.40 5.76 -11.84
C ASP A 15 2.91 4.61 -10.94
N PRO A 16 3.42 3.51 -11.52
CA PRO A 16 3.91 2.37 -10.77
C PRO A 16 5.02 2.68 -9.76
N GLN A 17 5.92 3.60 -10.11
CA GLN A 17 7.05 3.97 -9.25
C GLN A 17 6.56 4.82 -8.08
N LEU A 18 5.66 5.78 -8.34
CA LEU A 18 5.07 6.63 -7.32
C LEU A 18 4.16 5.82 -6.39
N PHE A 19 3.33 4.92 -6.94
CA PHE A 19 2.52 3.99 -6.15
C PHE A 19 3.38 3.19 -5.18
N ARG A 20 4.48 2.58 -5.66
CA ARG A 20 5.41 1.84 -4.79
C ARG A 20 6.01 2.73 -3.69
N LYS A 21 6.43 3.96 -4.02
CA LYS A 21 6.99 4.91 -3.06
C LYS A 21 5.98 5.28 -1.96
N GLU A 22 4.75 5.62 -2.33
CA GLU A 22 3.71 5.98 -1.37
C GLU A 22 3.21 4.77 -0.56
N LEU A 23 3.20 3.56 -1.15
CA LEU A 23 2.89 2.33 -0.43
C LEU A 23 3.92 2.07 0.68
N MET A 24 5.22 2.19 0.38
CA MET A 24 6.28 2.09 1.39
C MET A 24 6.20 3.18 2.48
N LYS A 25 5.73 4.39 2.16
CA LYS A 25 5.48 5.42 3.18
C LYS A 25 4.31 5.04 4.07
N ALA A 26 3.22 4.56 3.48
CA ALA A 26 2.06 4.09 4.21
C ALA A 26 2.43 2.96 5.18
N THR A 27 3.33 2.05 4.81
CA THR A 27 3.74 0.98 5.71
C THR A 27 4.52 1.46 6.94
N LYS A 28 5.23 2.60 6.83
CA LYS A 28 5.95 3.22 7.96
C LYS A 28 5.04 4.02 8.89
N TRP A 29 3.92 4.54 8.39
CA TRP A 29 3.01 5.40 9.17
C TRP A 29 1.89 4.65 9.88
N LEU A 30 1.65 3.39 9.53
CA LEU A 30 0.54 2.60 10.06
C LEU A 30 1.01 1.63 11.14
N ASN A 31 0.16 1.43 12.16
CA ASN A 31 0.37 0.37 13.13
C ASN A 31 0.04 -1.02 12.56
N LYS A 32 0.42 -2.10 13.24
CA LYS A 32 0.22 -3.50 12.79
C LYS A 32 -1.23 -3.83 12.37
N LYS A 33 -2.23 -3.30 13.11
CA LYS A 33 -3.65 -3.52 12.80
C LYS A 33 -4.07 -2.81 11.53
N GLU A 34 -3.63 -1.56 11.35
CA GLU A 34 -3.86 -0.79 10.13
C GLU A 34 -3.10 -1.37 8.93
N LEU A 35 -1.86 -1.85 9.11
CA LEU A 35 -1.07 -2.53 8.07
C LEU A 35 -1.79 -3.75 7.50
N SER A 36 -2.32 -4.60 8.38
CA SER A 36 -3.08 -5.78 7.97
C SER A 36 -4.30 -5.39 7.13
N LYS A 37 -5.03 -4.35 7.54
CA LYS A 37 -6.17 -3.80 6.78
C LYS A 37 -5.75 -3.17 5.46
N LEU A 38 -4.58 -2.50 5.42
CA LEU A 38 -4.04 -1.92 4.19
C LEU A 38 -3.68 -3.01 3.19
N LYS A 39 -2.99 -4.08 3.62
CA LYS A 39 -2.58 -5.21 2.74
C LYS A 39 -3.80 -5.85 2.06
N VAL A 40 -4.81 -6.22 2.85
CA VAL A 40 -6.04 -6.85 2.33
C VAL A 40 -6.76 -5.93 1.35
N TRP A 41 -6.92 -4.65 1.72
CA TRP A 41 -7.59 -3.69 0.85
C TRP A 41 -6.81 -3.43 -0.44
N ALA A 42 -5.48 -3.24 -0.37
CA ALA A 42 -4.66 -2.95 -1.53
C ALA A 42 -4.64 -4.12 -2.52
N LEU A 43 -4.56 -5.37 -2.04
CA LEU A 43 -4.62 -6.55 -2.90
C LEU A 43 -5.97 -6.70 -3.63
N GLY A 44 -7.07 -6.26 -3.00
CA GLY A 44 -8.39 -6.26 -3.62
C GLY A 44 -8.62 -5.10 -4.59
N TYR A 45 -8.19 -3.89 -4.22
CA TYR A 45 -8.44 -2.66 -4.99
C TYR A 45 -7.46 -2.50 -6.16
N PHE A 46 -6.20 -2.91 -5.97
CA PHE A 46 -5.11 -2.76 -6.95
C PHE A 46 -4.61 -4.13 -7.42
N SER A 47 -5.51 -4.95 -7.97
CA SER A 47 -5.18 -6.32 -8.43
C SER A 47 -4.02 -6.37 -9.44
N HIS A 48 -3.87 -5.34 -10.27
CA HIS A 48 -2.76 -5.18 -11.23
C HIS A 48 -1.40 -4.88 -10.57
N TYR A 49 -1.38 -4.42 -9.32
CA TYR A 49 -0.16 -4.19 -8.53
C TYR A 49 0.13 -5.31 -7.53
N LYS A 50 -0.49 -6.49 -7.66
CA LYS A 50 -0.36 -7.60 -6.70
C LYS A 50 1.10 -7.91 -6.34
N GLN A 51 1.98 -8.01 -7.32
CA GLN A 51 3.39 -8.30 -7.10
C GLN A 51 4.08 -7.19 -6.31
N THR A 52 3.94 -5.93 -6.73
CA THR A 52 4.49 -4.77 -6.01
C THR A 52 4.02 -4.70 -4.55
N ILE A 53 2.74 -5.01 -4.31
CA ILE A 53 2.16 -5.02 -2.97
C ILE A 53 2.80 -6.14 -2.14
N GLN A 54 2.89 -7.36 -2.68
CA GLN A 54 3.55 -8.47 -1.99
C GLN A 54 4.99 -8.14 -1.62
N GLU A 55 5.79 -7.68 -2.59
CA GLU A 55 7.19 -7.29 -2.37
C GLU A 55 7.36 -6.25 -1.25
N VAL A 56 6.52 -5.21 -1.24
CA VAL A 56 6.59 -4.17 -0.20
C VAL A 56 6.25 -4.75 1.18
N PHE A 57 5.20 -5.57 1.30
CA PHE A 57 4.82 -6.13 2.60
C PHE A 57 5.76 -7.24 3.07
N ASP A 58 6.37 -8.00 2.17
CA ASP A 58 7.30 -9.07 2.51
C ASP A 58 8.63 -8.48 3.03
N SER A 59 9.03 -7.30 2.52
CA SER A 59 10.21 -6.54 3.01
C SER A 59 10.09 -5.93 4.42
N LEU A 60 8.91 -6.02 5.05
CA LEU A 60 8.68 -5.56 6.43
C LEU A 60 8.99 -6.65 7.47
N SER A 61 9.25 -7.88 7.02
CA SER A 61 9.48 -9.06 7.86
C SER A 61 10.88 -9.06 8.46
#